data_AF-A0A914T6N4-F1
#
_entry.id   AF-A0A914T6N4-F1
#
_cell.length_a   1.000
_cell.length_b   1.000
_cell.length_c   1.000
_cell.angle_alpha   90.00
_cell.angle_beta   90.00
_cell.angle_gamma   90.00
#
_symmetry.space_group_name_H-M   'P 1'
#
loop_
_entity.id
_entity.type
_entity.pdbx_description
1 polymer ?
#
loop_
_entity_poly.entity_id
_entity_poly.type
_entity_poly.pdbx_seq_one_letter_code
_entity_poly.pdbx_strand_id
1 'polypeptide(L)'
;MLLAYSPNDPVYFGCKFKPFTKQGYMSGGSGYVLSREAVKRFVTEAIPDPKKCKEKGTGAEDAEIGKCLENVNVIAGDSRDSQGRHRMLPFSPLSHLQAGGNKTMPVWFYKYMFYPYEQVSCL
;
A
#
# COMPACT_ATOMS: atom_id res chain seq x y z
N MET A 1 -12.84 -3.09 -7.48
CA MET A 1 -12.22 -2.98 -6.14
C MET A 1 -13.09 -2.14 -5.22
N LEU A 2 -13.15 -0.82 -5.43
CA LEU A 2 -13.74 0.11 -4.48
C LEU A 2 -15.26 -0.05 -4.30
N LEU A 3 -16.00 -0.40 -5.36
CA LEU A 3 -17.46 -0.57 -5.32
C LEU A 3 -17.95 -1.64 -4.32
N ALA A 4 -17.08 -2.56 -3.91
CA ALA A 4 -17.44 -3.62 -2.96
C ALA A 4 -17.32 -3.18 -1.49
N TYR A 5 -16.83 -1.97 -1.22
CA TYR A 5 -16.58 -1.48 0.14
C TYR A 5 -17.47 -0.27 0.43
N SER A 6 -17.96 -0.18 1.67
CA SER A 6 -18.62 1.02 2.15
C SER A 6 -17.56 2.10 2.39
N PRO A 7 -17.81 3.37 2.01
CA PRO A 7 -16.87 4.43 2.38
C PRO A 7 -16.79 4.68 3.90
N ASN A 8 -17.70 4.07 4.69
CA ASN A 8 -17.68 4.11 6.15
C ASN A 8 -16.86 2.97 6.77
N ASP A 9 -16.40 2.00 5.97
CA ASP A 9 -15.47 0.97 6.46
C ASP A 9 -14.09 1.60 6.63
N PRO A 10 -13.39 1.42 7.77
CA PRO A 10 -12.06 1.99 8.00
C PRO A 10 -11.01 1.18 7.21
N VAL A 11 -10.95 1.37 5.90
CA VAL A 11 -10.07 0.61 4.99
C VAL A 11 -9.30 1.54 4.04
N TYR A 12 -8.12 1.11 3.62
CA TYR A 12 -7.32 1.75 2.57
C TYR A 12 -6.66 0.72 1.65
N PHE A 13 -6.37 1.11 0.42
CA PHE A 13 -5.88 0.24 -0.66
C PHE A 13 -4.69 0.85 -1.40
N GLY A 14 -3.81 0.02 -1.93
CA GLY A 14 -2.61 0.43 -2.67
C GLY A 14 -1.74 -0.77 -3.02
N CYS A 15 -0.47 -0.53 -3.37
CA CYS A 15 0.52 -1.59 -3.48
C CYS A 15 1.03 -2.00 -2.09
N LYS A 16 0.55 -3.12 -1.57
CA LYS A 16 0.80 -3.54 -0.19
C LYS A 16 2.23 -4.08 -0.02
N PHE A 17 3.04 -3.36 0.75
CA PHE A 17 4.35 -3.76 1.22
C PHE A 17 4.29 -4.29 2.66
N LYS A 18 5.21 -5.18 2.98
CA LYS A 18 5.33 -5.89 4.27
C LYS A 18 6.15 -5.17 5.35
N PRO A 19 7.26 -4.48 5.04
CA PRO A 19 8.13 -3.95 6.08
C PRO A 19 7.42 -2.92 6.98
N PHE A 20 7.92 -2.73 8.20
CA PHE A 20 7.57 -1.61 9.11
C PHE A 20 6.20 -1.64 9.82
N THR A 21 5.19 -2.36 9.33
CA THR A 21 3.88 -2.50 9.99
C THR A 21 3.42 -3.96 9.98
N LYS A 22 2.65 -4.39 11.00
CA LYS A 22 2.27 -5.81 11.11
C LYS A 22 1.31 -6.22 10.00
N GLN A 23 0.32 -5.38 9.73
CA GLN A 23 -0.63 -5.59 8.64
C GLN A 23 -0.07 -5.24 7.26
N GLY A 24 1.16 -4.71 7.15
CA GLY A 24 1.69 -4.09 5.93
C GLY A 24 1.22 -2.64 5.74
N TYR A 25 1.80 -1.96 4.74
CA TYR A 25 1.52 -0.57 4.37
C TYR A 25 1.42 -0.43 2.85
N MET A 26 0.91 0.67 2.34
CA MET A 26 0.83 0.89 0.89
C MET A 26 2.01 1.71 0.42
N SER A 27 2.73 1.26 -0.61
CA SER A 27 3.82 2.02 -1.22
C SER A 27 3.34 3.37 -1.74
N GLY A 28 4.09 4.44 -1.48
CA GLY A 28 3.79 5.78 -1.97
C GLY A 28 3.86 5.88 -3.50
N GLY A 29 4.75 5.11 -4.14
CA GLY A 29 4.94 5.14 -5.60
C GLY A 29 3.72 4.68 -6.39
N SER A 30 2.88 3.79 -5.84
CA SER A 30 1.64 3.36 -6.49
C SER A 30 0.49 4.34 -6.32
N GLY A 31 0.65 5.30 -5.39
CA GLY A 31 -0.47 5.95 -4.72
C GLY A 31 -1.28 4.97 -3.87
N TYR A 32 -2.17 5.51 -3.05
CA TYR A 32 -3.09 4.76 -2.22
C TYR A 32 -4.41 5.50 -2.07
N VAL A 33 -5.48 4.75 -1.82
CA VAL A 33 -6.86 5.24 -1.68
C VAL A 33 -7.34 4.94 -0.28
N LEU A 34 -7.78 5.97 0.43
CA LEU A 34 -8.39 5.84 1.76
C LEU A 34 -9.90 5.98 1.63
N SER A 35 -10.64 5.15 2.36
CA SER A 35 -12.05 5.38 2.64
C SER A 35 -12.26 6.69 3.41
N ARG A 36 -13.49 7.21 3.40
CA ARG A 36 -13.84 8.42 4.16
C ARG A 36 -13.62 8.22 5.66
N GLU A 37 -13.98 7.06 6.18
CA GLU A 37 -13.74 6.75 7.60
C GLU A 37 -12.24 6.66 7.92
N ALA A 38 -11.42 6.07 7.03
CA ALA A 38 -9.98 6.05 7.23
C ALA A 38 -9.36 7.46 7.29
N VAL A 39 -9.76 8.36 6.38
CA VAL A 39 -9.30 9.77 6.41
C VAL A 39 -9.72 10.46 7.70
N LYS A 40 -10.97 10.28 8.12
CA LYS A 40 -11.48 10.86 9.36
C LYS A 40 -10.62 10.44 10.56
N ARG A 41 -10.44 9.14 10.78
CA ARG A 41 -9.62 8.62 11.88
C ARG A 41 -8.17 9.08 11.81
N PHE A 42 -7.58 9.08 10.62
CA PHE A 42 -6.22 9.55 10.42
C PHE A 42 -6.04 10.99 10.90
N VAL A 43 -6.94 11.90 10.48
CA VAL A 43 -6.85 13.33 10.79
C VAL A 43 -7.25 13.64 12.23
N THR A 44 -8.29 12.99 12.76
CA THR A 44 -8.84 13.36 14.07
C THR A 44 -8.28 12.54 15.23
N GLU A 45 -7.71 11.36 14.98
CA GLU A 45 -7.26 10.45 16.04
C GLU A 45 -5.78 10.07 15.95
N ALA A 46 -5.20 9.94 14.75
CA ALA A 46 -3.80 9.54 14.59
C ALA A 46 -2.85 10.75 14.61
N ILE A 47 -3.00 11.70 13.69
CA ILE A 47 -2.11 12.87 13.56
C ILE A 47 -1.98 13.67 14.87
N PRO A 48 -3.06 13.95 15.64
CA PRO A 48 -2.97 14.75 16.86
C PRO A 48 -2.28 14.04 18.03
N ASP A 49 -2.06 12.72 17.94
CA ASP A 49 -1.48 11.91 19.01
C ASP A 49 -0.07 11.42 18.63
N PRO A 50 1.01 12.03 19.17
CA PRO A 50 2.39 11.63 18.89
C PRO A 50 2.72 10.17 19.26
N LYS A 51 1.88 9.49 20.06
CA LYS A 51 2.04 8.06 20.36
C LYS A 51 1.51 7.16 19.25
N LYS A 52 0.59 7.67 18.41
CA LYS A 52 -0.01 6.93 17.29
C LYS A 52 0.61 7.29 15.95
N CYS A 53 1.03 8.54 15.77
CA CYS A 53 1.60 9.01 14.53
C CYS A 53 2.80 9.94 14.81
N LYS A 54 3.89 9.73 14.08
CA LYS A 54 5.08 10.57 14.26
C LYS A 54 4.83 12.01 13.78
N GLU A 55 5.03 12.98 14.66
CA GLU A 55 4.89 14.41 14.33
C GLU A 55 5.99 14.95 13.40
N LYS A 56 7.20 14.37 13.48
CA LYS A 56 8.33 14.82 12.67
C LYS A 56 8.22 14.28 11.24
N GLY A 57 8.23 15.16 10.24
CA GLY A 57 8.24 14.83 8.81
C GLY A 57 9.55 14.24 8.28
N THR A 58 10.12 13.24 8.97
CA THR A 58 11.35 12.55 8.57
C THR A 58 11.10 11.07 8.32
N GLY A 59 11.85 10.48 7.39
CA GLY A 59 11.68 9.09 6.97
C GLY A 59 10.76 8.96 5.76
N ALA A 60 10.29 7.74 5.49
CA ALA A 60 9.39 7.47 4.38
C ALA A 60 7.93 7.69 4.84
N GLU A 61 7.23 8.60 4.15
CA GLU A 61 5.85 8.99 4.46
C GLU A 61 4.90 7.80 4.39
N ASP A 62 5.04 6.97 3.36
CA ASP A 62 4.18 5.82 3.08
C ASP A 62 4.27 4.75 4.18
N ALA A 63 5.48 4.51 4.70
CA ALA A 63 5.69 3.63 5.85
C ALA A 63 5.13 4.21 7.15
N GLU A 64 5.19 5.54 7.33
CA GLU A 64 4.68 6.19 8.53
C GLU A 64 3.15 6.24 8.55
N ILE A 65 2.51 6.67 7.46
CA ILE A 65 1.04 6.67 7.37
C ILE A 65 0.48 5.26 7.57
N GLY A 66 1.16 4.22 7.09
CA GLY A 66 0.79 2.82 7.36
C GLY A 66 0.74 2.48 8.85
N LYS A 67 1.70 2.95 9.65
CA LYS A 67 1.71 2.76 11.12
C LYS A 67 0.60 3.58 11.77
N CYS A 68 0.45 4.83 11.36
CA CYS A 68 -0.56 5.74 11.90
C CYS A 68 -1.97 5.15 11.71
N LEU A 69 -2.26 4.62 10.52
CA LEU A 69 -3.52 3.96 10.19
C LEU A 69 -3.73 2.66 10.97
N GLU A 70 -2.68 1.83 11.15
CA GLU A 70 -2.74 0.63 12.00
C GLU A 70 -3.14 0.97 13.44
N ASN A 71 -2.55 2.04 14.00
CA ASN A 71 -2.81 2.49 15.37
C ASN A 71 -4.22 3.04 15.61
N VAL A 72 -4.96 3.37 14.55
CA VAL A 72 -6.38 3.79 14.62
C VAL A 72 -7.33 2.78 13.98
N ASN A 73 -6.90 1.52 13.91
CA ASN A 73 -7.69 0.38 13.44
C ASN A 73 -8.21 0.55 12.01
N VAL A 74 -7.43 1.19 11.14
CA VAL A 74 -7.68 1.22 9.70
C VAL A 74 -6.99 0.03 9.03
N ILE A 75 -7.76 -0.73 8.26
CA ILE A 75 -7.37 -1.99 7.65
C ILE A 75 -6.66 -1.74 6.31
N ALA A 76 -5.46 -2.32 6.16
CA ALA A 76 -4.74 -2.41 4.89
C ALA A 76 -5.41 -3.46 3.99
N GLY A 77 -6.37 -3.03 3.18
CA GLY A 77 -7.19 -3.89 2.33
C GLY A 77 -6.41 -4.57 1.21
N ASP A 78 -6.94 -5.68 0.70
CA ASP A 78 -6.38 -6.39 -0.45
C ASP A 78 -6.83 -5.71 -1.76
N SER A 79 -5.87 -5.17 -2.50
CA SER A 79 -6.12 -4.45 -3.75
C SER A 79 -6.07 -5.35 -4.99
N ARG A 80 -5.80 -6.65 -4.85
CA ARG A 80 -5.71 -7.59 -5.98
C ARG A 80 -7.07 -7.91 -6.58
N ASP A 81 -7.08 -8.31 -7.85
CA ASP A 81 -8.30 -8.77 -8.51
C ASP A 81 -8.75 -10.17 -8.02
N SER A 82 -9.86 -10.68 -8.56
CA SER A 82 -10.40 -11.99 -8.18
C SER A 82 -9.49 -13.17 -8.52
N GLN A 83 -8.47 -12.96 -9.36
CA GLN A 83 -7.45 -13.96 -9.70
C GLN A 83 -6.17 -13.76 -8.86
N GLY A 84 -6.17 -12.83 -7.91
CA GLY A 84 -5.00 -12.52 -7.10
C GLY A 84 -3.93 -11.69 -7.81
N ARG A 85 -4.25 -11.03 -8.94
CA ARG A 85 -3.31 -10.19 -9.68
C ARG A 85 -3.29 -8.77 -9.14
N HIS A 86 -2.11 -8.18 -9.07
CA HIS A 86 -1.90 -6.82 -8.56
C HIS A 86 -2.50 -5.77 -9.51
N ARG A 87 -3.27 -4.82 -8.95
CA ARG A 87 -3.86 -3.68 -9.71
C ARG A 87 -3.17 -2.35 -9.45
N MET A 88 -2.45 -2.24 -8.35
CA MET A 88 -1.68 -1.04 -7.97
C MET A 88 -0.24 -1.46 -7.79
N LEU A 89 0.66 -0.82 -8.52
CA LEU A 89 2.07 -1.19 -8.61
C LEU A 89 2.94 0.06 -8.42
N PRO A 90 4.12 -0.06 -7.78
CA PRO A 90 4.85 1.09 -7.28
C PRO A 90 5.83 1.71 -8.29
N PHE A 91 5.91 1.15 -9.51
CA PHE A 91 6.76 1.64 -10.57
C PHE A 91 5.99 1.88 -11.86
N SER A 92 6.68 2.45 -12.85
CA SER A 92 6.11 2.67 -14.17
C SER A 92 5.60 1.37 -14.79
N PRO A 93 4.50 1.37 -15.56
CA PRO A 93 3.98 0.18 -16.22
C PRO A 93 5.06 -0.57 -17.01
N LEU A 94 5.96 0.15 -17.69
CA LEU A 94 7.05 -0.44 -18.47
C LEU A 94 8.02 -1.28 -17.62
N SER A 95 8.26 -0.91 -16.35
CA SER A 95 9.08 -1.69 -15.43
C SER A 95 8.49 -3.07 -15.13
N HIS A 96 7.16 -3.18 -15.21
CA HIS A 96 6.42 -4.41 -14.91
C HIS A 96 6.24 -5.33 -16.12
N LEU A 97 6.55 -4.85 -17.33
CA LEU A 97 6.52 -5.63 -18.57
C LEU A 97 7.91 -6.20 -18.88
N GLN A 98 8.01 -7.50 -19.18
CA GLN A 98 9.23 -8.06 -19.77
C GLN A 98 9.24 -7.82 -21.28
N ALA A 99 9.41 -6.56 -21.71
CA ALA A 99 9.57 -6.25 -23.13
C ALA A 99 11.03 -6.46 -23.57
N GLY A 100 11.31 -7.61 -24.20
CA GLY A 100 12.55 -7.81 -24.97
C GLY A 100 13.87 -7.90 -24.20
N GLY A 101 13.87 -8.25 -22.90
CA GLY A 101 15.11 -8.49 -22.15
C GLY A 101 14.94 -9.03 -20.74
N ASN A 102 16.05 -9.50 -20.16
CA ASN A 102 16.18 -10.03 -18.78
C ASN A 102 16.11 -8.95 -17.68
N LYS A 103 15.28 -7.90 -17.83
CA LYS A 103 15.13 -6.87 -16.80
C LYS A 103 14.13 -7.35 -15.74
N THR A 104 14.65 -8.12 -14.79
CA THR A 104 13.94 -8.49 -13.56
C THR A 104 13.89 -7.30 -12.60
N MET A 105 12.78 -7.14 -11.89
CA MET A 105 12.67 -6.16 -10.80
C MET A 105 13.79 -6.34 -9.76
N PRO A 106 14.20 -5.28 -9.04
CA PRO A 106 15.21 -5.40 -7.98
C PRO A 106 14.81 -6.44 -6.93
N VAL A 107 15.77 -7.21 -6.41
CA VAL A 107 15.51 -8.29 -5.42
C VAL A 107 14.77 -7.78 -4.19
N TRP A 108 15.05 -6.55 -3.75
CA TRP A 108 14.37 -5.95 -2.58
C TRP A 108 12.87 -5.77 -2.82
N PHE A 109 12.43 -5.53 -4.06
CA PHE A 109 11.02 -5.34 -4.39
C PHE A 109 10.22 -6.60 -4.07
N TYR A 110 10.69 -7.76 -4.55
CA TYR A 110 10.07 -9.05 -4.24
C TYR A 110 10.02 -9.34 -2.73
N LYS A 111 11.05 -8.92 -1.97
CA LYS A 111 11.07 -9.06 -0.50
C LYS A 111 10.10 -8.12 0.20
N TYR A 112 9.82 -6.96 -0.39
CA TYR A 112 8.91 -5.95 0.16
C TYR A 112 7.45 -6.29 -0.12
N MET A 113 7.15 -6.93 -1.25
CA MET A 113 5.78 -7.30 -1.60
C MET A 113 5.12 -8.15 -0.51
N PHE A 114 3.93 -7.72 -0.05
CA PHE A 114 3.19 -8.46 0.96
C PHE A 114 2.60 -9.76 0.40
N TYR A 115 2.10 -9.70 -0.83
CA TYR A 115 1.68 -10.87 -1.59
C TYR A 115 2.73 -11.19 -2.66
N PRO A 116 2.98 -12.47 -2.98
CA PRO A 116 3.89 -12.84 -4.06
C PRO A 116 3.61 -12.06 -5.34
N TYR A 117 4.67 -11.60 -6.00
CA TYR A 117 4.60 -10.88 -7.26
C TYR A 117 5.31 -11.69 -8.34
N GLU A 118 4.62 -11.88 -9.44
CA GLU A 118 5.15 -12.49 -10.66
C GLU A 118 5.15 -11.44 -11.76
N GLN A 119 6.30 -11.27 -12.42
CA GLN A 119 6.41 -10.34 -13.53
C GLN A 119 5.80 -10.99 -14.77
N VAL A 120 4.90 -10.27 -15.44
CA VAL A 120 4.21 -10.79 -16.63
C VAL A 120 5.13 -10.63 -17.84
N SER A 121 5.29 -11.70 -18.60
CA SER A 121 5.90 -11.66 -19.93
C SER A 121 4.86 -11.31 -20.98
N CYS A 122 5.22 -10.38 -21.87
CA CYS A 122 4.45 -10.14 -23.09
C CYS A 122 5.20 -10.85 -24.22
N LEU A 123 4.71 -12.02 -24.61
CA LEU A 123 5.13 -12.74 -25.82
C LEU A 123 4.22 -12.34 -26.99
#